data_AF-K9ZXX1-F1
#
_entry.id   AF-K9ZXX1-F1
#
_cell.length_a   1.000
_cell.length_b   1.000
_cell.length_c   1.000
_cell.angle_alpha   90.00
_cell.angle_beta   90.00
_cell.angle_gamma   90.00
#
_symmetry.space_group_name_H-M   'P 1'
#
loop_
_entity.id
_entity.type
_entity.pdbx_description
1 polymer ?
#
loop_
_entity_poly.entity_id
_entity_poly.type
_entity_poly.pdbx_seq_one_letter_code
_entity_poly.pdbx_strand_id
1 'polypeptide(L)' 'MTYSSRVLRVRLRELLHDNDVSAYRLAQEVKTIKPAQLYAIVRGDRLPSLDTVDDILNALARITKKTFTPNDVLEYEPD' A
#
# COMPACT_ATOMS: atom_id res chain seq x y z
N MET A 1 -5.70 -14.68 9.44
CA MET A 1 -4.37 -14.32 8.93
C MET A 1 -4.16 -12.87 9.30
N THR A 2 -3.41 -12.62 10.36
CA THR A 2 -3.14 -11.28 10.90
C THR A 2 -1.80 -10.82 10.34
N TYR A 3 -1.67 -9.54 10.02
CA TYR A 3 -0.42 -8.98 9.51
C TYR A 3 -0.14 -7.63 10.17
N SER A 4 1.15 -7.31 10.27
CA SER A 4 1.61 -6.15 11.02
C SER A 4 1.28 -4.83 10.30
N SER A 5 0.41 -4.01 10.89
CA SER A 5 0.10 -2.67 10.35
C SER A 5 1.35 -1.79 10.24
N ARG A 6 2.29 -1.99 11.17
CA ARG A 6 3.56 -1.27 11.23
C ARG A 6 4.46 -1.63 10.04
N VAL A 7 4.59 -2.92 9.73
CA VAL A 7 5.43 -3.38 8.61
C VAL A 7 4.83 -2.94 7.29
N LEU A 8 3.52 -3.15 7.08
CA LEU A 8 2.83 -2.68 5.88
C LEU A 8 3.11 -1.20 5.61
N ARG A 9 2.95 -0.36 6.63
CA ARG A 9 3.17 1.08 6.49
C ARG A 9 4.60 1.40 6.07
N VAL A 10 5.59 0.78 6.71
CA VAL A 10 7.02 1.03 6.45
C VAL A 10 7.35 0.61 5.02
N ARG A 11 7.02 -0.63 4.64
CA ARG A 11 7.27 -1.17 3.30
C ARG A 11 6.57 -0.40 2.20
N LEU A 12 5.29 -0.03 2.40
CA LEU A 12 4.57 0.78 1.44
C LEU A 12 5.20 2.16 1.26
N ARG A 13 5.69 2.78 2.34
CA ARG A 13 6.40 4.06 2.26
C ARG A 13 7.74 3.94 1.53
N GLU A 14 8.50 2.87 1.80
CA GLU A 14 9.74 2.56 1.08
C GLU A 14 9.49 2.39 -0.41
N LEU A 15 8.50 1.57 -0.79
CA LEU A 15 8.13 1.37 -2.20
C LEU A 15 7.74 2.67 -2.91
N LEU A 16 6.99 3.56 -2.24
CA LEU A 16 6.63 4.86 -2.79
C LEU A 16 7.86 5.74 -2.99
N HIS A 17 8.79 5.74 -2.04
CA HIS A 17 10.03 6.50 -2.11
C HIS A 17 10.95 6.00 -3.22
N ASP A 18 11.20 4.68 -3.28
CA ASP A 18 12.11 4.04 -4.24
C ASP A 18 11.64 4.17 -5.70
N ASN A 19 10.35 4.44 -5.91
CA ASN A 19 9.76 4.62 -7.23
C ASN A 19 9.38 6.07 -7.55
N ASP A 20 9.77 7.03 -6.70
CA ASP A 20 9.45 8.46 -6.85
C ASP A 20 7.94 8.73 -7.05
N VAL A 21 7.11 8.02 -6.27
CA VAL A 21 5.64 8.16 -6.30
C VAL A 21 5.15 8.79 -5.02
N SER A 22 4.50 9.95 -5.13
CA SER A 22 3.83 10.57 -3.99
C SER A 22 2.55 9.82 -3.62
N ALA A 23 2.21 9.78 -2.32
CA ALA A 23 0.95 9.22 -1.86
C ALA A 23 -0.27 9.90 -2.50
N TYR A 24 -0.16 11.19 -2.82
CA TYR A 24 -1.20 11.92 -3.57
C TYR A 24 -1.40 11.36 -4.97
N ARG A 25 -0.32 11.12 -5.72
CA ARG A 25 -0.40 10.52 -7.06
C ARG A 25 -1.01 9.12 -7.01
N LEU A 26 -0.60 8.31 -6.03
CA LEU A 26 -1.17 7.00 -5.80
C LEU A 26 -2.68 7.09 -5.51
N ALA A 27 -3.11 8.04 -4.68
CA ALA A 27 -4.53 8.25 -4.36
C ALA A 27 -5.42 8.60 -5.57
N GLN A 28 -4.86 9.28 -6.57
CA GLN A 28 -5.59 9.59 -7.81
C GLN A 28 -5.79 8.34 -8.69
N GLU A 29 -4.87 7.37 -8.58
CA GLU A 29 -4.88 6.16 -9.38
C GLU A 29 -5.67 5.02 -8.73
N VAL A 30 -5.68 4.96 -7.39
CA VAL A 30 -6.48 4.01 -6.62
C VAL A 30 -7.93 4.49 -6.63
N LYS A 31 -8.72 3.98 -7.57
CA LYS A 31 -10.14 4.37 -7.74
C LYS A 31 -11.11 3.66 -6.79
N THR A 32 -10.65 2.62 -6.10
CA THR A 32 -11.49 1.74 -5.27
C THR A 32 -11.66 2.23 -3.83
N ILE A 33 -10.76 3.09 -3.34
CA ILE A 33 -10.83 3.70 -2.01
C ILE A 33 -10.71 5.21 -2.07
N LYS A 34 -11.23 5.89 -1.05
CA LYS A 34 -11.12 7.36 -0.95
C LYS A 34 -9.67 7.77 -0.66
N PRO A 35 -9.18 8.91 -1.18
CA PRO A 35 -7.85 9.42 -0.86
C PRO A 35 -7.54 9.49 0.65
N ALA A 36 -8.53 9.92 1.45
CA ALA A 36 -8.41 9.96 2.91
C ALA A 36 -8.11 8.59 3.54
N GLN A 37 -8.69 7.51 3.00
CA GLN A 37 -8.42 6.15 3.48
C GLN A 37 -7.00 5.72 3.13
N LEU A 38 -6.53 6.02 1.92
CA LEU A 38 -5.14 5.74 1.53
C LEU A 38 -4.16 6.44 2.47
N TYR A 39 -4.40 7.73 2.77
CA TYR A 39 -3.54 8.46 3.70
C TYR A 39 -3.54 7.85 5.10
N ALA A 40 -4.69 7.40 5.62
CA ALA A 40 -4.75 6.71 6.90
C ALA A 40 -3.93 5.40 6.89
N ILE A 41 -3.97 4.65 5.79
CA ILE A 41 -3.17 3.43 5.61
C ILE A 41 -1.67 3.76 5.56
N VAL A 42 -1.25 4.74 4.75
CA VAL A 42 0.16 5.16 4.61
C VAL A 42 0.72 5.79 5.91
N ARG A 43 -0.13 6.30 6.79
CA ARG A 43 0.24 6.75 8.14
C ARG A 43 0.22 5.64 9.18
N GLY A 44 -0.44 4.51 8.90
CA GLY A 44 -0.64 3.39 9.81
C GLY A 44 -1.76 3.62 10.83
N ASP A 45 -2.61 4.61 10.60
CA ASP A 45 -3.79 4.90 11.44
C ASP A 45 -4.91 3.87 11.20
N ARG A 46 -4.82 3.11 10.10
CA ARG A 46 -5.81 2.09 9.70
C ARG A 46 -5.14 0.89 9.06
N LEU A 47 -5.56 -0.31 9.47
CA LEU A 47 -5.23 -1.55 8.76
C LEU A 47 -6.17 -1.72 7.55
N PRO A 48 -5.66 -1.87 6.32
CA PRO A 48 -6.49 -2.18 5.15
C PRO A 48 -7.02 -3.61 5.15
N SER A 49 -7.86 -3.98 4.19
CA SER A 49 -8.08 -5.40 3.83
C SER A 49 -7.00 -5.86 2.85
N LEU A 50 -6.85 -7.18 2.66
CA LEU A 50 -5.95 -7.72 1.63
C LEU A 50 -6.33 -7.21 0.23
N ASP A 51 -7.61 -7.21 -0.13
CA ASP A 51 -8.09 -6.66 -1.41
C ASP A 51 -7.70 -5.18 -1.59
N THR A 52 -7.74 -4.39 -0.51
CA THR A 52 -7.31 -2.99 -0.55
C THR A 52 -5.80 -2.88 -0.78
N VAL A 53 -5.00 -3.76 -0.19
CA VAL A 53 -3.55 -3.82 -0.43
C VAL A 53 -3.29 -4.17 -1.90
N ASP A 54 -3.97 -5.18 -2.45
CA ASP A 54 -3.85 -5.56 -3.85
C ASP A 54 -4.20 -4.40 -4.79
N ASP A 55 -5.28 -3.68 -4.53
CA ASP A 55 -5.67 -2.50 -5.32
C ASP A 55 -4.60 -1.40 -5.29
N ILE A 56 -4.00 -1.15 -4.13
CA ILE A 56 -2.92 -0.17 -3.95
C ILE A 56 -1.69 -0.58 -4.77
N LEU A 57 -1.28 -1.84 -4.66
CA LEU A 57 -0.11 -2.36 -5.37
C LEU A 57 -0.34 -2.38 -6.89
N ASN A 58 -1.54 -2.75 -7.33
CA ASN A 58 -1.93 -2.70 -8.74
C ASN A 58 -1.93 -1.26 -9.29
N ALA A 59 -2.37 -0.28 -8.51
CA ALA A 59 -2.29 1.12 -8.89
C ALA A 59 -0.84 1.60 -9.00
N LEU A 60 0.00 1.23 -8.03
CA LEU A 60 1.43 1.54 -8.06
C LEU A 60 2.12 0.90 -9.28
N ALA A 61 1.75 -0.34 -9.61
CA ALA A 61 2.24 -1.06 -10.78
C ALA A 61 1.93 -0.32 -12.08
N ARG A 62 0.70 0.21 -12.23
CA ARG A 62 0.31 1.01 -13.41
C ARG A 62 1.11 2.31 -13.53
N ILE A 63 1.34 3.00 -12.41
CA ILE A 63 2.11 4.26 -12.39
C ILE A 63 3.57 4.04 -12.81
N THR A 64 4.18 2.98 -12.29
CA THR A 64 5.62 2.73 -12.39
C THR A 64 6.00 1.78 -13.52
N LYS A 65 5.02 1.08 -14.10
CA LYS A 65 5.21 -0.02 -15.06
C LYS A 65 6.06 -1.17 -14.50
N LYS A 66 5.98 -1.41 -13.19
CA LYS A 66 6.65 -2.50 -12.47
C LYS A 66 5.60 -3.42 -11.82
N THR A 67 5.99 -4.63 -11.48
CA THR A 67 5.12 -5.59 -10.77
C THR A 67 5.38 -5.52 -9.28
N PHE A 68 4.31 -5.51 -8.48
CA PHE A 68 4.35 -5.61 -7.03
C PHE A 68 3.34 -6.68 -6.57
N THR A 69 3.63 -7.32 -5.45
CA THR A 69 2.85 -8.40 -4.85
C THR A 69 2.62 -8.11 -3.36
N PRO A 70 1.59 -8.69 -2.74
CA PRO A 70 1.37 -8.52 -1.30
C PRO A 70 2.58 -8.86 -0.44
N ASN A 71 3.41 -9.82 -0.85
CA ASN A 71 4.63 -10.19 -0.14
C ASN A 71 5.69 -9.07 -0.08
N ASP A 72 5.60 -8.07 -0.97
CA ASP A 72 6.50 -6.91 -0.95
C ASP A 72 6.19 -5.94 0.20
N VAL A 73 4.98 -6.03 0.77
CA VAL A 73 4.51 -5.11 1.82
C VAL A 73 3.98 -5.80 3.06
N LEU A 74 3.56 -7.05 2.97
CA LEU A 74 3.05 -7.84 4.09
C LEU A 74 4.17 -8.68 4.69
N GLU A 75 4.28 -8.66 6.01
CA GLU A 75 5.05 -9.64 6.77
C GLU A 75 4.07 -10.50 7.55
N TYR A 76 4.24 -11.81 7.42
CA TYR A 76 3.46 -12.79 8.16
C TYR A 76 3.94 -12.83 9.61
N GLU A 77 3.03 -12.53 10.54
CA GLU A 77 3.24 -12.79 11.97
C GLU A 77 2.40 -14.04 12.32
N PRO A 78 3.03 -15.20 12.62
CA PRO A 78 2.33 -16.30 13.25
C PRO A 78 1.94 -15.91 14.67
N ASP A 79 0.67 -16.13 15.03
CA ASP A 79 0.13 -15.93 16.39
C ASP A 79 0.90 -16.77 17.43
#